data_AF-A0A1U7MSX3-F1
#
_entry.id   AF-A0A1U7MSX3-F1
#
_cell.length_a   1.000
_cell.length_b   1.000
_cell.length_c   1.000
_cell.angle_alpha   90.00
_cell.angle_beta   90.00
_cell.angle_gamma   90.00
#
_symmetry.space_group_name_H-M   'P 1'
#
loop_
_entity.id
_entity.type
_entity.pdbx_description
1 polymer ?
#
loop_
_entity_poly.entity_id
_entity_poly.type
_entity_poly.pdbx_seq_one_letter_code
_entity_poly.pdbx_strand_id
1 'polypeptide(L)'
;MPRPVPLLLPWAAVVVTLATAGLLLLGPLWDTAEGENPLTRPDPALADVLRLALPTVLVALAVAVALLLPRRRAGAGVVLLVLAVAVLLAPSPLPVWFAPALLLTAVGYAVSLRAGAPAH
;
A
#
# COMPACT_ATOMS: atom_id res chain seq x y z
N MET A 1 -25.20 -16.26 12.98
CA MET A 1 -24.04 -15.42 13.36
C MET A 1 -23.09 -15.35 12.16
N PRO A 2 -22.70 -14.16 11.67
CA PRO A 2 -21.76 -14.05 10.57
C PRO A 2 -20.41 -14.67 10.99
N ARG A 3 -19.83 -15.54 10.16
CA ARG A 3 -18.50 -16.10 10.43
C ARG A 3 -17.47 -14.98 10.40
N PRO A 4 -16.52 -14.94 11.35
CA PRO A 4 -15.45 -13.95 11.31
C PRO A 4 -14.66 -14.11 10.01
N VAL A 5 -14.65 -13.06 9.19
CA VAL A 5 -13.80 -13.01 7.99
C VAL A 5 -12.35 -13.11 8.46
N PRO A 6 -11.51 -13.97 7.88
CA PRO A 6 -10.11 -14.05 8.27
C PRO A 6 -9.41 -12.72 7.97
N LEU A 7 -9.21 -11.91 9.01
CA LEU A 7 -8.56 -10.59 8.94
C LEU A 7 -7.05 -10.66 8.71
N LEU A 8 -6.49 -11.87 8.66
CA LEU A 8 -5.05 -12.09 8.54
C LEU A 8 -4.48 -11.57 7.22
N LEU A 9 -5.19 -11.72 6.09
CA LEU A 9 -4.68 -11.33 4.77
C LEU A 9 -4.45 -9.81 4.64
N PRO A 10 -5.42 -8.93 4.98
CA PRO A 10 -5.21 -7.48 4.94
C PRO A 10 -4.07 -7.02 5.85
N TRP A 11 -3.95 -7.60 7.04
CA TRP A 11 -2.85 -7.26 7.95
C TRP A 11 -1.50 -7.79 7.46
N ALA A 12 -1.46 -8.97 6.84
CA ALA A 12 -0.26 -9.46 6.17
C ALA A 12 0.16 -8.51 5.04
N ALA A 13 -0.79 -7.98 4.26
CA ALA A 13 -0.50 -6.99 3.23
C ALA A 13 0.09 -5.69 3.81
N VAL A 14 -0.41 -5.22 4.96
CA VAL A 14 0.17 -4.08 5.68
C VAL A 14 1.62 -4.36 6.08
N VAL A 15 1.91 -5.53 6.66
CA VAL A 15 3.27 -5.92 7.05
C VAL A 15 4.20 -5.96 5.83
N VAL A 16 3.75 -6.54 4.72
CA VAL A 16 4.53 -6.54 3.47
C VAL A 16 4.75 -5.12 2.95
N THR A 17 3.74 -4.26 2.99
CA THR A 17 3.85 -2.84 2.57
C THR A 17 4.88 -2.10 3.43
N LEU A 18 4.83 -2.29 4.75
CA LEU A 18 5.78 -1.71 5.71
C LEU A 18 7.21 -2.22 5.47
N ALA A 19 7.36 -3.53 5.28
CA ALA A 19 8.67 -4.14 5.01
C ALA A 19 9.26 -3.61 3.70
N THR A 20 8.47 -3.55 2.63
CA THR A 20 8.89 -2.95 1.36
C THR A 20 9.28 -1.48 1.53
N ALA A 21 8.47 -0.68 2.23
CA ALA A 21 8.78 0.72 2.48
C ALA A 21 10.09 0.89 3.27
N GLY A 22 10.30 0.08 4.31
CA GLY A 22 11.54 0.08 5.09
C GLY A 22 12.75 -0.32 4.25
N LEU A 23 12.64 -1.38 3.44
CA LEU A 23 13.71 -1.81 2.54
C LEU A 23 14.06 -0.75 1.49
N LEU A 24 13.06 -0.06 0.96
CA LEU A 24 13.28 1.00 -0.02
C LEU A 24 13.92 2.24 0.61
N LEU A 25 13.51 2.61 1.83
CA LEU A 25 14.10 3.74 2.55
C LEU A 25 15.54 3.47 3.03
N LEU A 26 15.85 2.22 3.37
CA LEU A 26 17.17 1.81 3.88
C LEU A 26 18.07 1.18 2.81
N GLY A 27 17.59 1.03 1.58
CA GLY A 27 18.23 0.22 0.56
C GLY A 27 18.28 0.93 -0.80
N PRO A 28 17.83 0.30 -1.89
CA PRO A 28 18.28 0.59 -3.25
C PRO A 28 17.78 1.92 -3.84
N LEU A 29 17.04 2.73 -3.09
CA LEU A 29 16.62 4.06 -3.56
C LEU A 29 17.70 5.13 -3.31
N TRP A 30 18.67 4.86 -2.45
CA TRP A 30 19.65 5.84 -2.00
C TRP A 30 21.04 5.20 -1.97
N ASP A 31 22.04 5.88 -2.53
CA ASP A 31 23.43 5.44 -2.41
C ASP A 31 24.00 5.87 -1.05
N THR A 32 23.60 7.07 -0.57
CA THR A 32 23.97 7.62 0.75
C THR A 32 22.85 8.46 1.36
N ALA A 33 22.86 8.63 2.70
CA ALA A 33 21.89 9.48 3.39
C ALA A 33 22.24 10.98 3.35
N GLU A 34 23.50 11.34 3.08
CA GLU A 34 23.97 12.72 3.09
C GLU A 34 23.72 13.42 1.75
N GLY A 35 23.07 14.58 1.78
CA GLY A 35 22.85 15.43 0.60
C GLY A 35 21.85 14.88 -0.43
N GLU A 36 21.37 13.64 -0.27
CA GLU A 36 20.41 13.02 -1.19
C GLU A 36 18.95 13.39 -0.91
N ASN A 37 18.65 14.04 0.22
CA ASN A 37 17.29 14.51 0.49
C ASN A 37 16.83 15.45 -0.65
N PRO A 38 15.84 15.06 -1.45
CA PRO A 38 15.39 15.88 -2.58
C PRO A 38 14.93 17.25 -2.10
N LEU A 39 14.35 17.34 -0.90
CA LEU A 39 13.78 18.56 -0.32
C LEU A 39 14.83 19.61 0.06
N THR A 40 16.11 19.25 0.15
CA THR A 40 17.20 20.19 0.43
C THR A 40 17.87 20.73 -0.82
N ARG A 41 17.47 20.25 -2.01
CA ARG A 41 17.98 20.74 -3.30
C ARG A 41 17.27 22.04 -3.69
N PRO A 42 17.95 22.99 -4.35
CA PRO A 42 17.35 24.26 -4.75
C PRO A 42 16.23 24.13 -5.80
N ASP A 43 16.20 23.02 -6.57
CA ASP A 43 15.12 22.70 -7.51
C ASP A 43 14.79 21.20 -7.45
N PRO A 44 13.94 20.77 -6.49
CA PRO A 44 13.65 19.36 -6.31
C PRO A 44 12.80 18.82 -7.47
N ALA A 45 13.33 17.85 -8.20
CA ALA A 45 12.54 17.10 -9.17
C ALA A 45 11.35 16.44 -8.46
N LEU A 46 10.13 16.72 -8.92
CA LEU A 46 8.90 16.19 -8.33
C LEU A 46 8.92 14.66 -8.20
N ALA A 47 9.52 13.96 -9.17
CA ALA A 47 9.66 12.50 -9.15
C ALA A 47 10.44 12.00 -7.93
N ASP A 48 11.47 12.72 -7.48
CA ASP A 48 12.28 12.34 -6.32
C ASP A 48 11.53 12.61 -5.01
N VAL A 49 10.80 13.73 -4.94
CA VAL A 49 9.91 14.03 -3.80
C VAL A 49 8.83 12.96 -3.67
N LEU A 50 8.23 12.55 -4.79
CA LEU A 50 7.26 11.46 -4.81
C LEU A 50 7.91 10.14 -4.40
N ARG A 51 9.10 9.79 -4.89
CA ARG A 51 9.81 8.57 -4.48
C ARG A 51 10.01 8.48 -2.96
N LEU A 52 10.28 9.62 -2.32
CA LEU A 52 10.43 9.71 -0.87
C LEU A 52 9.08 9.58 -0.13
N ALA A 53 8.04 10.29 -0.58
CA ALA A 53 6.77 10.37 0.15
C ALA A 53 5.81 9.21 -0.12
N LEU A 54 5.83 8.62 -1.33
CA LEU A 54 4.86 7.60 -1.73
C LEU A 54 4.85 6.37 -0.82
N PRO A 55 6.00 5.80 -0.39
CA PRO A 55 6.02 4.64 0.49
C PRO A 55 5.14 4.82 1.74
N THR A 56 5.21 6.00 2.37
CA THR A 56 4.39 6.33 3.55
C THR A 56 2.90 6.42 3.20
N VAL A 57 2.56 7.03 2.07
CA VAL A 57 1.17 7.12 1.58
C VAL A 57 0.61 5.72 1.29
N LEU A 58 1.38 4.84 0.67
CA LEU A 58 0.98 3.47 0.35
C LEU A 58 0.73 2.65 1.63
N VAL A 59 1.58 2.80 2.65
CA VAL A 59 1.37 2.19 3.98
C VAL A 59 0.06 2.70 4.60
N ALA A 60 -0.19 4.01 4.59
CA ALA A 60 -1.40 4.59 5.16
C ALA A 60 -2.66 4.07 4.46
N LEU A 61 -2.64 3.97 3.13
CA LEU A 61 -3.73 3.40 2.33
C LEU A 61 -3.94 1.91 2.64
N ALA A 62 -2.88 1.11 2.74
CA ALA A 62 -2.98 -0.31 3.11
C ALA A 62 -3.60 -0.50 4.50
N VAL A 63 -3.18 0.31 5.49
CA VAL A 63 -3.76 0.31 6.84
C VAL A 63 -5.24 0.70 6.79
N ALA A 64 -5.59 1.74 6.03
CA ALA A 64 -6.98 2.17 5.87
C ALA A 64 -7.86 1.08 5.27
N VAL A 65 -7.37 0.32 4.26
CA VAL A 65 -8.10 -0.86 3.73
C VAL A 65 -8.32 -1.89 4.85
N ALA A 66 -7.27 -2.27 5.58
CA ALA A 66 -7.37 -3.28 6.64
C ALA A 66 -8.35 -2.89 7.76
N LEU A 67 -8.40 -1.60 8.13
CA LEU A 67 -9.31 -1.07 9.14
C LEU A 67 -10.77 -0.96 8.65
N LEU A 68 -10.98 -0.62 7.37
CA LEU A 68 -12.32 -0.45 6.81
C LEU A 68 -12.96 -1.78 6.41
N LEU A 69 -12.18 -2.78 6.01
CA LEU A 69 -12.70 -4.03 5.46
C LEU A 69 -13.75 -4.75 6.32
N PRO A 70 -13.62 -4.83 7.68
CA PRO A 70 -14.61 -5.50 8.52
C PRO A 70 -15.94 -4.74 8.63
N ARG A 71 -15.93 -3.42 8.46
CA ARG A 71 -17.07 -2.53 8.78
C ARG A 71 -17.73 -1.89 7.58
N ARG A 72 -16.94 -1.57 6.54
CA ARG A 72 -17.34 -0.75 5.39
C ARG A 72 -16.65 -1.23 4.12
N ARG A 73 -17.11 -2.37 3.57
CA ARG A 73 -16.51 -3.00 2.38
C ARG A 73 -16.48 -2.08 1.14
N ALA A 74 -17.51 -1.27 0.92
CA ALA A 74 -17.50 -0.29 -0.16
C ALA A 74 -16.40 0.76 0.04
N GLY A 75 -16.27 1.31 1.26
CA GLY A 75 -15.20 2.25 1.60
C GLY A 75 -13.80 1.64 1.46
N ALA A 76 -13.62 0.40 1.93
CA ALA A 76 -12.37 -0.34 1.74
C ALA A 76 -12.04 -0.56 0.25
N GLY A 77 -13.06 -0.78 -0.60
CA GLY A 77 -12.88 -0.92 -2.05
C GLY A 77 -12.43 0.38 -2.71
N VAL A 78 -12.99 1.52 -2.30
CA VAL A 78 -12.53 2.85 -2.77
C VAL A 78 -11.08 3.10 -2.38
N VAL A 79 -10.72 2.84 -1.12
CA VAL A 79 -9.32 3.01 -0.66
C VAL A 79 -8.37 2.06 -1.39
N LEU A 80 -8.78 0.82 -1.65
CA LEU A 80 -8.01 -0.13 -2.46
C LEU A 80 -7.82 0.37 -3.90
N LEU A 81 -8.84 0.98 -4.50
CA LEU A 81 -8.71 1.58 -5.82
C LEU A 81 -7.70 2.74 -5.81
N VAL A 82 -7.75 3.61 -4.81
CA VAL A 82 -6.78 4.70 -4.63
C VAL A 82 -5.37 4.14 -4.45
N LEU A 83 -5.21 3.07 -3.65
CA LEU A 83 -3.93 2.36 -3.49
C LEU A 83 -3.43 1.83 -4.84
N ALA A 84 -4.29 1.16 -5.61
CA ALA A 84 -3.92 0.62 -6.91
C ALA A 84 -3.47 1.72 -7.89
N VAL A 85 -4.22 2.81 -7.97
CA VAL A 85 -3.86 3.97 -8.79
C VAL A 85 -2.54 4.59 -8.34
N ALA A 86 -2.33 4.76 -7.03
CA ALA A 86 -1.09 5.29 -6.49
C ALA A 86 0.11 4.41 -6.84
N VAL A 87 -0.01 3.08 -6.77
CA VAL A 87 1.05 2.13 -7.16
C VAL A 87 1.31 2.18 -8.67
N LEU A 88 0.27 2.25 -9.50
CA LEU A 88 0.41 2.26 -10.97
C LEU A 88 1.04 3.56 -11.50
N LEU A 89 0.74 4.68 -10.86
CA LEU A 89 1.29 5.99 -11.22
C LEU A 89 2.61 6.31 -10.50
N ALA A 90 3.09 5.40 -9.65
CA ALA A 90 4.32 5.62 -8.90
C ALA A 90 5.54 5.67 -9.84
N PRO A 91 6.51 6.58 -9.59
CA PRO A 91 7.76 6.59 -10.34
C PRO A 91 8.52 5.27 -10.18
N SER A 92 9.13 4.80 -11.27
CA SER A 92 10.00 3.62 -11.24
C SER A 92 11.13 3.78 -10.21
N PRO A 93 11.49 2.74 -9.43
CA PRO A 93 11.02 1.34 -9.54
C PRO A 93 9.83 0.98 -8.62
N LEU A 94 9.21 1.95 -7.94
CA LEU A 94 8.22 1.70 -6.88
C LEU A 94 7.07 0.74 -7.26
N PRO A 95 6.47 0.80 -8.46
CA PRO A 95 5.35 -0.09 -8.81
C PRO A 95 5.70 -1.58 -8.64
N VAL A 96 6.91 -1.98 -9.02
CA VAL A 96 7.37 -3.38 -8.96
C VAL A 96 7.52 -3.84 -7.51
N TRP A 97 8.06 -2.97 -6.66
CA TRP A 97 8.30 -3.27 -5.24
C TRP A 97 6.99 -3.38 -4.45
N PHE A 98 5.97 -2.58 -4.77
CA PHE A 98 4.68 -2.58 -4.07
C PHE A 98 3.63 -3.49 -4.69
N ALA A 99 3.86 -4.03 -5.90
CA ALA A 99 2.93 -4.96 -6.56
C ALA A 99 2.53 -6.17 -5.67
N PRO A 100 3.45 -6.85 -4.95
CA PRO A 100 3.07 -7.97 -4.08
C PRO A 100 2.10 -7.55 -2.97
N ALA A 101 2.35 -6.40 -2.34
CA ALA A 101 1.49 -5.86 -1.29
C ALA A 101 0.10 -5.48 -1.82
N LEU A 102 0.04 -4.85 -3.00
CA LEU A 102 -1.21 -4.52 -3.67
C LEU A 102 -2.01 -5.78 -4.00
N LEU A 103 -1.37 -6.81 -4.54
CA LEU A 103 -2.01 -8.09 -4.85
C LEU A 103 -2.57 -8.77 -3.59
N LEU A 104 -1.79 -8.84 -2.51
CA LEU A 104 -2.26 -9.39 -1.23
C LEU A 104 -3.47 -8.62 -0.68
N THR A 105 -3.44 -7.28 -0.78
CA THR A 105 -4.57 -6.44 -0.34
C THR A 105 -5.81 -6.72 -1.19
N ALA A 106 -5.67 -6.82 -2.51
CA ALA A 106 -6.76 -7.10 -3.43
C ALA A 106 -7.35 -8.51 -3.23
N VAL A 107 -6.51 -9.53 -3.02
CA VAL A 107 -6.94 -10.89 -2.70
C VAL A 107 -7.69 -10.91 -1.36
N GLY A 108 -7.15 -10.27 -0.32
CA GLY A 108 -7.82 -10.15 0.98
C GLY A 108 -9.19 -9.48 0.88
N TYR A 109 -9.30 -8.45 0.05
CA TYR A 109 -10.56 -7.79 -0.25
C TYR A 109 -11.56 -8.73 -0.95
N ALA A 110 -11.13 -9.42 -2.01
CA ALA A 110 -11.97 -10.35 -2.76
C ALA A 110 -12.47 -11.52 -1.91
N VAL A 111 -11.62 -12.09 -1.05
CA VAL A 111 -12.00 -13.13 -0.09
C VAL A 111 -13.05 -12.61 0.90
N SER A 112 -12.91 -11.37 1.38
CA SER A 112 -13.89 -10.74 2.28
C SER A 112 -15.27 -10.57 1.63
N LEU A 113 -15.31 -10.21 0.34
CA LEU A 113 -16.57 -10.13 -0.41
C LEU A 113 -17.27 -11.49 -0.49
N ARG A 114 -16.52 -12.56 -0.82
CA ARG A 114 -17.07 -13.93 -0.91
C ARG A 114 -17.57 -14.43 0.44
N ALA A 115 -16.86 -14.15 1.52
CA ALA A 115 -17.21 -14.59 2.87
C ALA A 115 -18.51 -13.96 3.41
N GLY A 116 -18.99 -12.86 2.81
CA GLY A 116 -20.24 -12.22 3.22
C GLY A 116 -21.30 -12.17 2.14
N ALA A 117 -21.20 -12.98 1.09
CA ALA A 117 -22.33 -13.23 0.19
C ALA A 117 -23.36 -14.12 0.92
N PRO A 118 -24.67 -13.81 0.86
CA PRO A 118 -25.69 -14.72 1.36
C PRO A 118 -25.63 -16.03 0.56
N ALA A 119 -25.71 -17.17 1.25
CA ALA A 119 -25.86 -18.47 0.60
C ALA A 119 -27.22 -18.48 -0.10
N HIS A 120 -27.21 -18.55 -1.43
CA HIS A 120 -28.41 -18.74 -2.25
C HIS A 120 -28.88 -20.20 -2.17
#